data_AF-A0A0D7A9U5-F1
#
_entry.id   AF-A0A0D7A9U5-F1
#
_cell.length_a   1.000
_cell.length_b   1.000
_cell.length_c   1.000
_cell.angle_alpha   90.00
_cell.angle_beta   90.00
_cell.angle_gamma   90.00
#
_symmetry.space_group_name_H-M   'P 1'
#
loop_
_entity.id
_entity.type
_entity.pdbx_description
1 polymer ?
#
loop_
_entity_poly.entity_id
_entity_poly.type
_entity_poly.pdbx_seq_one_letter_code
_entity_poly.pdbx_strand_id
1 'polypeptide(L)'
;LNKENLASRAYIAFKSEGTVATFSREYDGHVFRDKAGNESQAVVEFAPYQKIPSEKKKADVRIGTIEQDEAYISFVESLNAAAESATAKPPSMEALCK
;
A
#
# COMPACT_ATOMS: atom_id res chain seq x y z
N LEU A 1 -40.59 11.00 10.39
CA LEU A 1 -39.22 10.50 10.67
C LEU A 1 -38.27 11.32 9.82
N ASN A 2 -37.65 12.35 10.39
CA ASN A 2 -36.70 13.21 9.68
C ASN A 2 -35.50 12.36 9.26
N LYS A 3 -35.45 11.96 7.99
CA LYS A 3 -34.25 11.40 7.38
C LYS A 3 -33.28 12.58 7.22
N GLU A 4 -32.45 12.79 8.23
CA GLU A 4 -31.35 13.75 8.09
C GLU A 4 -30.49 13.31 6.90
N ASN A 5 -30.31 14.22 5.94
CA ASN A 5 -29.42 14.01 4.81
C ASN A 5 -27.98 13.99 5.34
N LEU A 6 -27.47 12.81 5.66
CA LEU A 6 -26.08 12.63 6.05
C LEU A 6 -25.18 12.80 4.82
N ALA A 7 -24.61 13.99 4.68
CA ALA A 7 -23.60 14.25 3.67
C ALA A 7 -22.35 13.37 3.95
N SER A 8 -21.85 12.71 2.90
CA SER A 8 -20.60 11.97 2.99
C SER A 8 -19.43 12.93 3.14
N ARG A 9 -18.45 12.61 3.99
CA ARG A 9 -17.26 13.44 4.24
C ARG A 9 -16.00 12.59 4.21
N ALA A 10 -14.95 13.13 3.62
CA ALA A 10 -13.62 12.52 3.56
C ALA A 10 -12.54 13.55 3.91
N TYR A 11 -11.42 13.09 4.48
CA TYR A 11 -10.24 13.92 4.75
C TYR A 11 -9.07 13.42 3.91
N ILE A 12 -8.41 14.34 3.21
CA ILE A 12 -7.32 14.02 2.30
C ILE A 12 -6.08 14.79 2.76
N ALA A 13 -5.00 14.07 3.02
CA ALA A 13 -3.70 14.66 3.34
C ALA A 13 -2.86 14.74 2.06
N PHE A 14 -2.56 15.96 1.62
CA PHE A 14 -1.71 16.21 0.46
C PHE A 14 -0.23 16.31 0.88
N LYS A 15 0.68 15.87 0.01
CA LYS A 15 2.13 15.98 0.23
C LYS A 15 2.69 17.35 -0.16
N SER A 16 2.02 18.07 -1.06
CA SER A 16 2.48 19.34 -1.62
C SER A 16 1.36 20.36 -1.66
N GLU A 17 1.66 21.62 -1.31
CA GLU A 17 0.69 22.72 -1.32
C GLU A 17 0.14 23.02 -2.72
N GLY A 18 0.97 22.89 -3.77
CA GLY A 18 0.52 23.11 -5.15
C GLY A 18 -0.59 22.15 -5.58
N THR A 19 -0.55 20.90 -5.09
CA THR A 19 -1.61 19.92 -5.34
C THR A 19 -2.90 20.24 -4.59
N VAL A 20 -2.80 20.86 -3.40
CA VAL A 20 -3.98 21.32 -2.64
C VAL A 20 -4.73 22.40 -3.41
N ALA A 21 -4.01 23.42 -3.89
CA ALA A 21 -4.61 24.54 -4.62
C ALA A 21 -5.24 24.11 -5.95
N THR A 22 -4.62 23.15 -6.64
CA THR A 22 -5.16 22.60 -7.89
C THR A 22 -6.44 21.81 -7.60
N PHE A 23 -6.39 20.91 -6.61
CA PHE A 23 -7.54 20.10 -6.21
C PHE A 23 -8.71 20.95 -5.73
N SER A 24 -8.48 21.95 -4.87
CA SER A 24 -9.57 22.81 -4.38
C SER A 24 -10.24 23.56 -5.51
N ARG A 25 -9.47 24.12 -6.46
CA ARG A 25 -10.03 24.86 -7.60
C ARG A 25 -10.85 23.99 -8.53
N GLU A 26 -10.42 22.76 -8.77
CA GLU A 26 -11.05 21.86 -9.76
C GLU A 26 -12.19 21.04 -9.19
N TYR A 27 -12.17 20.77 -7.87
CA TYR A 27 -13.10 19.85 -7.24
C TYR A 27 -14.17 20.53 -6.38
N ASP A 28 -13.97 21.79 -6.00
CA ASP A 28 -15.01 22.54 -5.31
C ASP A 28 -16.22 22.74 -6.22
N GLY A 29 -17.40 22.37 -5.72
CA GLY A 29 -18.64 22.39 -6.49
C GLY A 29 -18.86 21.21 -7.42
N HIS A 30 -18.03 20.16 -7.40
CA HIS A 30 -18.24 18.96 -8.22
C HIS A 30 -19.57 18.28 -7.89
N VAL A 31 -20.37 17.94 -8.91
CA VAL A 31 -21.69 17.31 -8.72
C VAL A 31 -21.58 15.80 -8.88
N PHE A 32 -21.87 15.08 -7.80
CA PHE A 32 -22.00 13.63 -7.81
C PHE A 32 -23.44 13.23 -8.07
N ARG A 33 -23.63 12.20 -8.89
CA ARG A 33 -24.94 11.61 -9.14
C ARG A 33 -24.99 10.18 -8.63
N ASP A 34 -25.97 9.88 -7.79
CA ASP A 34 -26.17 8.51 -7.30
C ASP A 34 -26.99 7.65 -8.28
N LYS A 35 -27.15 6.36 -7.95
CA LYS A 35 -27.94 5.42 -8.76
C LYS A 35 -29.43 5.77 -8.82
N ALA A 36 -29.94 6.51 -7.83
CA ALA A 36 -31.32 6.98 -7.79
C ALA A 36 -31.50 8.31 -8.57
N GLY A 37 -30.41 8.86 -9.12
CA GLY A 37 -30.41 10.11 -9.88
C GLY A 37 -30.35 11.37 -9.02
N ASN A 38 -30.14 11.26 -7.70
CA ASN A 38 -29.96 12.42 -6.82
C ASN A 38 -28.59 13.05 -7.09
N GLU A 39 -28.57 14.38 -7.13
CA GLU A 39 -27.38 15.17 -7.31
C GLU A 39 -26.91 15.73 -5.97
N SER A 40 -25.63 15.52 -5.65
CA SER A 40 -24.98 16.01 -4.43
C SER A 40 -23.77 16.84 -4.82
N GLN A 41 -23.74 18.10 -4.41
CA GLN A 41 -22.59 18.97 -4.67
C GLN A 41 -21.50 18.78 -3.61
N ALA A 42 -20.26 18.60 -4.06
CA ALA A 42 -19.09 18.54 -3.23
C ALA A 42 -18.71 19.94 -2.76
N VAL A 43 -18.25 20.03 -1.52
CA VAL A 43 -17.65 21.25 -0.96
C VAL A 43 -16.25 20.89 -0.48
N VAL A 44 -15.25 21.65 -0.89
CA VAL A 44 -13.85 21.43 -0.47
C VAL A 44 -13.45 22.51 0.53
N GLU A 45 -13.25 22.10 1.78
CA GLU A 45 -12.82 22.98 2.87
C GLU A 45 -11.61 22.41 3.58
N PHE A 46 -10.88 23.27 4.30
CA PHE A 46 -9.82 22.82 5.19
C PHE A 46 -10.41 22.01 6.36
N ALA A 47 -9.71 20.92 6.71
CA ALA A 47 -10.10 20.12 7.86
C ALA A 47 -10.08 20.97 9.14
N PRO A 48 -11.10 20.88 10.01
CA PRO A 48 -11.12 21.61 11.28
C PRO A 48 -9.97 21.17 12.21
N TYR A 49 -9.45 19.96 12.02
CA TYR A 49 -8.26 19.46 12.66
C TYR A 49 -7.22 19.06 11.61
N GLN A 50 -6.11 19.81 11.56
CA GLN A 50 -5.09 19.65 10.52
C GLN A 50 -3.98 18.65 10.88
N LYS A 51 -3.93 18.13 12.13
CA LYS A 51 -2.86 17.20 12.49
C LYS A 51 -3.14 15.83 11.88
N ILE A 52 -2.22 15.39 11.04
CA ILE A 52 -2.23 14.05 10.46
C ILE A 52 -1.62 13.09 11.49
N PRO A 53 -2.28 11.97 11.83
CA PRO A 53 -1.66 10.92 12.61
C PRO A 53 -0.39 10.45 11.91
N SER A 54 0.77 10.71 12.51
CA SER A 54 2.03 10.20 11.98
C SER A 54 2.06 8.70 12.23
N GLU A 55 2.09 7.90 11.17
CA GLU A 55 2.47 6.49 11.27
C GLU A 55 3.94 6.42 11.68
N LYS A 56 4.22 6.58 12.97
CA LYS A 56 5.51 6.17 13.53
C LYS A 56 5.54 4.64 13.49
N LYS A 57 5.81 4.09 12.30
CA LYS A 57 6.18 2.68 12.17
C LYS A 57 7.47 2.52 12.96
N LYS A 58 7.38 1.90 14.14
CA LYS A 58 8.58 1.42 14.83
C LYS A 58 9.30 0.54 13.82
N ALA A 59 10.52 0.92 13.45
CA ALA A 59 11.36 0.06 12.64
C ALA A 59 11.49 -1.28 13.37
N ASP A 60 11.19 -2.39 12.67
CA ASP A 60 11.34 -3.70 13.25
C ASP A 60 12.83 -3.95 13.55
N VAL A 61 13.14 -4.36 14.78
CA VAL A 61 14.52 -4.63 15.21
C VAL A 61 15.13 -5.78 14.40
N ARG A 62 14.29 -6.66 13.84
CA ARG A 62 14.70 -7.81 13.01
C ARG A 62 14.74 -7.50 11.51
N ILE A 63 14.52 -6.26 11.09
CA ILE A 63 14.64 -5.92 9.68
C ILE A 63 16.10 -6.07 9.23
N GLY A 64 16.34 -6.83 8.16
CA GLY A 64 17.68 -7.06 7.63
C GLY A 64 18.57 -8.02 8.44
N THR A 65 18.03 -8.76 9.41
CA THR A 65 18.82 -9.73 10.19
C THR A 65 18.81 -11.14 9.60
N ILE A 66 18.19 -11.37 8.44
CA ILE A 66 18.10 -12.70 7.82
C ILE A 66 19.49 -13.27 7.47
N GLU A 67 20.45 -12.42 7.10
CA GLU A 67 21.83 -12.83 6.78
C GLU A 67 22.59 -13.38 8.01
N GLN A 68 22.10 -13.09 9.22
CA GLN A 68 22.67 -13.58 10.48
C GLN A 68 21.97 -14.85 10.97
N ASP A 69 20.90 -15.30 10.31
CA ASP A 69 20.12 -16.47 10.71
C ASP A 69 20.85 -17.76 10.30
N GLU A 70 21.11 -18.64 11.26
CA GLU A 70 21.81 -19.93 11.04
C GLU A 70 21.10 -20.82 10.00
N ALA A 71 19.77 -20.79 9.94
CA ALA A 71 19.00 -21.55 8.96
C ALA A 71 19.17 -20.97 7.55
N TYR A 72 19.27 -19.64 7.43
CA TYR A 72 19.54 -18.99 6.14
C TYR A 72 20.97 -19.25 5.68
N ILE A 73 21.96 -19.16 6.59
CA ILE A 73 23.37 -19.43 6.29
C ILE A 73 23.54 -20.88 5.79
N SER A 74 23.03 -21.86 6.53
CA SER A 74 23.11 -23.28 6.14
C SER A 74 22.42 -23.58 4.80
N PHE A 75 21.32 -22.90 4.51
CA PHE A 75 20.65 -22.99 3.20
C PHE A 75 21.53 -22.44 2.06
N VAL A 76 22.14 -21.26 2.25
CA VAL A 76 23.03 -20.66 1.25
C VAL A 76 24.28 -21.52 1.02
N GLU A 77 24.87 -22.07 2.08
CA GLU A 77 25.98 -23.02 1.98
C GLU A 77 25.58 -24.28 1.22
N SER A 78 24.39 -24.83 1.49
CA SER A 78 23.86 -25.99 0.75
C SER A 78 23.63 -25.69 -0.73
N LEU A 79 23.14 -24.49 -1.06
CA LEU A 79 22.99 -24.05 -2.45
C LEU A 79 24.33 -23.90 -3.17
N ASN A 80 25.33 -23.31 -2.51
CA ASN A 80 26.67 -23.16 -3.10
C ASN A 80 27.37 -24.51 -3.28
N ALA A 81 27.26 -25.42 -2.29
CA ALA A 81 27.77 -26.78 -2.40
C ALA A 81 27.06 -27.59 -3.51
N ALA A 82 25.75 -27.39 -3.68
CA ALA A 82 24.99 -27.94 -4.80
C ALA A 82 25.41 -27.34 -6.15
N ALA A 83 25.73 -26.05 -6.21
CA ALA A 83 26.21 -25.38 -7.42
C ALA A 83 27.62 -25.84 -7.84
N GLU A 84 28.53 -26.05 -6.88
CA GLU A 84 29.88 -26.60 -7.15
C GLU A 84 29.84 -28.08 -7.56
N SER A 85 28.89 -28.86 -7.04
CA SER A 85 28.67 -30.25 -7.48
C SER A 85 27.87 -30.37 -8.78
N ALA A 86 27.12 -29.34 -9.18
CA ALA A 86 26.38 -29.29 -10.44
C ALA A 86 27.25 -29.01 -11.69
N THR A 87 28.56 -28.72 -11.53
CA THR A 87 29.51 -28.80 -12.65
C THR A 87 29.73 -30.21 -13.19
N ALA A 88 29.10 -31.24 -12.60
CA ALA A 88 28.99 -32.58 -13.17
C ALA A 88 27.52 -33.05 -13.23
N LYS A 89 26.90 -32.85 -14.40
CA LYS A 89 25.67 -33.50 -14.92
C LYS A 89 24.32 -32.94 -14.40
N PRO A 90 23.44 -32.45 -15.30
CA PRO A 90 22.10 -32.03 -14.91
C PRO A 90 21.17 -33.25 -14.75
N PRO A 91 20.46 -33.44 -13.62
CA PRO A 91 19.27 -34.29 -13.59
C PRO A 91 18.08 -33.47 -14.13
N SER A 92 17.61 -33.85 -15.31
CA SER A 92 16.33 -33.41 -15.87
C SER A 92 15.18 -33.79 -14.94
N MET A 93 14.38 -32.81 -14.53
CA MET A 93 13.15 -32.99 -13.77
C MET A 93 12.02 -33.50 -14.67
N GLU A 94 12.08 -34.74 -15.13
CA GLU A 94 10.94 -35.43 -15.76
C GLU A 94 10.87 -36.89 -15.29
N ALA A 95 10.16 -37.15 -14.19
CA ALA A 95 9.41 -38.39 -13.97
C ALA A 95 8.65 -38.34 -12.63
N LEU A 96 7.57 -37.57 -12.55
CA LEU A 96 6.48 -37.91 -11.63
C LEU A 96 5.13 -37.42 -12.17
N CYS A 97 4.72 -38.00 -13.29
CA CYS A 97 3.32 -38.04 -13.75
C CYS A 97 3.21 -39.24 -14.70
N LYS A 98 2.87 -40.41 -14.16
CA LYS A 98 2.09 -41.48 -14.80
C LYS A 98 1.62 -42.45 -13.74
#